data_AF-A0A2F0AEB8-F1
#
_entry.id   AF-A0A2F0AEB8-F1
#
_cell.length_a   1.000
_cell.length_b   1.000
_cell.length_c   1.000
_cell.angle_alpha   90.00
_cell.angle_beta   90.00
_cell.angle_gamma   90.00
#
_symmetry.space_group_name_H-M   'P 1'
#
loop_
_entity.id
_entity.type
_entity.pdbx_description
1 polymer ?
#
loop_
_entity_poly.entity_id
_entity_poly.type
_entity_poly.pdbx_seq_one_letter_code
_entity_poly.pdbx_strand_id
1 'polypeptide(L)'
;MAKSSTSNYYKRHPEAAQRRRVQQRKYNQSKHGKKIRVAANKLNRKLGTYGNGDGKDASHTGPNRGKLENPSTNRRRPRLKIKYA
;
A
#
# COMPACT_ATOMS: atom_id res chain seq x y z
N MET A 1 1.43 17.32 13.85
CA MET A 1 0.45 16.27 13.47
C MET A 1 0.43 15.18 14.52
N ALA A 2 -0.74 14.89 15.12
CA ALA A 2 -0.88 13.81 16.10
C ALA A 2 -0.62 12.44 15.43
N LYS A 3 0.22 11.60 16.05
CA LYS A 3 0.51 10.25 15.56
C LYS A 3 -0.74 9.38 15.71
N SER A 4 -1.06 8.58 14.70
CA SER A 4 -2.20 7.66 14.76
C SER A 4 -2.08 6.68 15.93
N SER A 5 -3.21 6.25 16.49
CA SER A 5 -3.27 5.34 17.66
C SER A 5 -2.43 4.08 17.45
N THR A 6 -2.46 3.50 16.24
CA THR A 6 -1.63 2.35 15.85
C THR A 6 -0.13 2.64 15.89
N SER A 7 0.30 3.84 15.48
CA SER A 7 1.72 4.23 15.50
C SER A 7 2.23 4.35 16.93
N ASN A 8 1.44 4.94 17.82
CA ASN A 8 1.76 5.02 19.25
C ASN A 8 1.79 3.63 19.89
N TYR A 9 0.86 2.74 19.53
CA TYR A 9 0.84 1.36 20.00
C TYR A 9 2.15 0.63 19.68
N TYR A 10 2.56 0.60 18.41
CA TYR A 10 3.80 -0.12 18.02
C TYR A 10 5.09 0.51 18.57
N LYS A 11 5.07 1.81 18.91
CA LYS A 11 6.20 2.44 19.61
C LYS A 11 6.34 1.98 21.05
N ARG A 12 5.21 1.83 21.75
CA ARG A 12 5.16 1.33 23.13
C ARG A 12 5.35 -0.20 23.20
N HIS A 13 5.10 -0.92 22.10
CA HIS A 13 5.14 -2.38 22.02
C HIS A 13 6.09 -2.83 20.89
N PRO A 14 7.41 -2.71 21.07
CA PRO A 14 8.39 -3.02 20.01
C PRO A 14 8.33 -4.47 19.55
N GLU A 15 8.03 -5.42 20.45
CA GLU A 15 7.86 -6.82 20.10
C GLU A 15 6.70 -7.06 19.14
N ALA A 16 5.54 -6.44 19.38
CA ALA A 16 4.38 -6.52 18.49
C ALA A 16 4.72 -5.94 17.10
N ALA A 17 5.50 -4.85 17.07
CA ALA A 17 6.00 -4.27 15.83
C ALA A 17 6.94 -5.22 15.08
N GLN A 18 7.82 -5.93 15.79
CA GLN A 18 8.70 -6.94 15.19
C GLN A 18 7.91 -8.13 14.63
N ARG A 19 6.95 -8.67 15.39
CA ARG A 19 6.08 -9.77 14.93
C ARG A 19 5.35 -9.40 13.64
N ARG A 20 4.75 -8.20 13.58
CA ARG A 20 4.12 -7.67 12.37
C ARG A 20 5.11 -7.55 11.20
N ARG A 21 6.32 -7.03 11.44
CA ARG A 21 7.36 -6.92 10.39
C ARG A 21 7.81 -8.27 9.86
N VAL A 22 7.92 -9.29 10.71
CA VAL A 22 8.23 -10.67 10.29
C VAL A 22 7.12 -11.22 9.41
N GLN A 23 5.86 -11.11 9.85
CA GLN A 23 4.70 -11.55 9.07
C GLN A 23 4.64 -10.86 7.70
N GLN A 24 4.83 -9.54 7.67
CA GLN A 24 4.81 -8.75 6.44
C GLN A 24 5.94 -9.15 5.48
N ARG A 25 7.16 -9.40 6.00
CA ARG A 25 8.27 -9.90 5.18
C ARG A 25 7.96 -11.27 4.57
N LYS A 26 7.44 -12.21 5.36
CA LYS A 26 7.02 -13.54 4.88
C LYS A 26 5.96 -13.43 3.79
N TYR A 27 4.93 -12.60 3.99
CA TYR A 27 3.91 -12.37 2.97
C TYR A 27 4.49 -11.77 1.69
N ASN A 28 5.37 -10.78 1.80
CA ASN A 28 6.00 -10.14 0.65
C ASN A 28 6.92 -11.09 -0.15
N GLN A 29 7.44 -12.14 0.48
CA GLN A 29 8.25 -13.18 -0.16
C GLN A 29 7.38 -14.26 -0.85
N SER A 30 6.13 -14.41 -0.45
CA SER A 30 5.19 -15.37 -1.05
C SER A 30 4.94 -15.08 -2.54
N LYS A 31 4.58 -16.12 -3.32
CA LYS A 31 4.23 -15.98 -4.75
C LYS A 31 3.09 -14.98 -4.95
N HIS A 32 2.09 -15.02 -4.07
CA HIS A 32 0.94 -14.11 -4.12
C HIS A 32 1.34 -12.66 -3.85
N GLY A 33 2.10 -12.40 -2.78
CA GLY A 33 2.59 -11.05 -2.45
C GLY A 33 3.49 -10.48 -3.56
N LYS A 34 4.36 -11.31 -4.15
CA LYS A 34 5.18 -10.94 -5.30
C LYS A 34 4.32 -10.54 -6.51
N LYS A 35 3.29 -11.31 -6.85
CA LYS A 35 2.37 -11.01 -7.97
C LYS A 35 1.70 -9.64 -7.79
N ILE A 36 1.17 -9.35 -6.60
CA ILE A 36 0.54 -8.06 -6.29
C ILE A 36 1.55 -6.91 -6.42
N ARG A 37 2.74 -7.05 -5.82
CA ARG A 37 3.79 -6.02 -5.87
C ARG A 37 4.23 -5.73 -7.30
N VAL A 38 4.43 -6.76 -8.12
CA VAL A 38 4.83 -6.62 -9.52
C VAL A 38 3.73 -5.92 -10.33
N ALA A 39 2.47 -6.31 -10.16
CA ALA A 39 1.34 -5.68 -10.84
C ALA A 39 1.20 -4.19 -10.47
N ALA A 40 1.29 -3.86 -9.17
CA ALA A 40 1.23 -2.47 -8.71
C ALA A 40 2.38 -1.63 -9.26
N ASN A 41 3.62 -2.15 -9.25
CA ASN A 41 4.77 -1.45 -9.82
C ASN A 41 4.65 -1.28 -11.34
N LYS A 42 4.13 -2.28 -12.05
CA LYS A 42 3.87 -2.18 -13.49
C LYS A 42 2.87 -1.06 -13.80
N LEU A 43 1.81 -0.93 -13.00
CA LEU A 43 0.83 0.14 -13.14
C LEU A 43 1.43 1.52 -12.82
N ASN A 44 2.21 1.64 -11.74
CA ASN A 44 2.92 2.89 -11.40
C ASN A 44 3.87 3.33 -12.53
N ARG A 45 4.61 2.39 -13.13
CA ARG A 45 5.49 2.66 -14.28
C ARG A 45 4.69 3.09 -15.51
N LYS A 46 3.59 2.39 -15.81
CA LYS A 46 2.69 2.75 -16.94
C LYS A 46 2.10 4.14 -16.79
N LEU A 47 1.79 4.56 -15.56
CA LEU A 47 1.23 5.88 -15.27
C LEU A 47 2.29 6.96 -15.02
N GLY A 48 3.59 6.62 -15.12
CA GLY A 48 4.69 7.58 -14.95
C GLY A 48 4.93 8.08 -13.52
N THR A 49 4.29 7.49 -12.50
CA THR A 49 4.40 7.91 -11.09
C THR A 49 5.47 7.13 -10.30
N TYR A 50 6.08 6.11 -10.91
CA TYR A 50 7.09 5.32 -10.21
C TYR A 50 8.39 6.11 -10.01
N GLY A 51 8.61 6.58 -8.78
CA GLY A 51 9.86 7.23 -8.38
C GLY A 51 10.01 8.68 -8.87
N ASN A 52 8.95 9.31 -9.37
CA ASN A 52 8.99 10.68 -9.91
C ASN A 52 8.78 11.78 -8.85
N GLY A 53 8.49 11.42 -7.59
CA GLY A 53 8.29 12.38 -6.50
C GLY A 53 6.97 13.16 -6.54
N ASP A 54 6.00 12.78 -7.37
CA ASP A 54 4.72 13.50 -7.53
C ASP A 54 3.76 13.35 -6.35
N GLY A 55 4.08 12.49 -5.39
CA GLY A 55 3.25 12.19 -4.24
C GLY A 55 1.92 11.49 -4.59
N LYS A 56 1.81 10.87 -5.76
CA LYS A 56 0.63 10.12 -6.23
C LYS A 56 0.90 8.61 -6.17
N ASP A 57 -0.17 7.84 -6.05
CA ASP A 57 -0.14 6.37 -6.17
C ASP A 57 -1.03 5.97 -7.37
N ALA A 58 -0.70 4.86 -8.05
CA ALA A 58 -1.63 4.23 -8.96
C ALA A 58 -2.83 3.64 -8.19
N SER A 59 -4.03 4.10 -8.53
CA SER A 59 -5.28 3.58 -8.00
C SER A 59 -6.03 2.78 -9.06
N HIS A 60 -6.52 1.59 -8.71
CA HIS A 60 -7.24 0.71 -9.64
C HIS A 60 -8.67 1.19 -9.82
N THR A 61 -9.09 1.48 -11.06
CA THR A 61 -10.47 1.82 -11.44
C THR A 61 -11.22 0.61 -12.02
N GLY A 62 -10.53 -0.51 -12.20
CA GLY A 62 -11.08 -1.77 -12.65
C GLY A 62 -10.02 -2.87 -12.70
N PRO A 63 -10.35 -4.07 -13.24
CA PRO A 63 -9.41 -5.20 -13.28
C PRO A 63 -8.08 -4.90 -13.98
N ASN A 64 -8.13 -4.10 -15.06
CA ASN A 64 -6.97 -3.78 -15.91
C ASN A 64 -6.77 -2.27 -16.13
N ARG A 65 -7.44 -1.43 -15.34
CA ARG A 65 -7.45 0.03 -15.49
C ARG A 65 -7.12 0.73 -14.17
N GLY A 66 -6.50 1.89 -14.26
CA GLY A 66 -6.19 2.71 -13.09
C GLY A 66 -5.91 4.16 -13.45
N LYS A 67 -5.95 5.02 -12.42
CA LYS A 67 -5.66 6.45 -12.49
C LYS A 67 -4.66 6.84 -11.40
N LEU A 68 -4.01 7.99 -11.56
CA LEU A 68 -3.21 8.57 -10.48
C LEU A 68 -4.13 9.19 -9.45
N GLU A 69 -3.81 8.99 -8.18
CA GLU A 69 -4.59 9.54 -7.08
C GLU A 69 -3.72 9.82 -5.86
N ASN A 70 -4.19 10.72 -5.00
CA ASN A 70 -3.61 10.93 -3.68
C ASN A 70 -3.52 9.61 -2.88
N PRO A 71 -2.35 9.30 -2.31
CA PRO A 71 -2.10 8.06 -1.55
C PRO A 71 -3.07 7.84 -0.40
N SER A 72 -3.48 8.92 0.27
CA SER A 72 -4.40 8.84 1.41
C SER A 72 -5.77 8.32 0.98
N THR A 73 -6.30 8.82 -0.14
CA THR A 73 -7.57 8.38 -0.73
C THR A 73 -7.48 6.92 -1.16
N ASN A 74 -6.41 6.56 -1.89
CA ASN A 74 -6.19 5.21 -2.39
C ASN A 74 -6.09 4.18 -1.25
N ARG A 75 -5.26 4.46 -0.23
CA ARG A 75 -5.00 3.56 0.90
C ARG A 75 -6.17 3.48 1.90
N ARG A 76 -7.13 4.40 1.84
CA ARG A 76 -8.35 4.36 2.66
C ARG A 76 -9.38 3.36 2.15
N ARG A 77 -9.51 3.16 0.83
CA ARG A 77 -10.56 2.32 0.22
C ARG A 77 -10.69 0.90 0.78
N PRO A 78 -9.61 0.14 1.03
CA PRO A 78 -9.73 -1.20 1.59
C PRO A 78 -10.43 -1.23 2.95
N ARG A 79 -10.34 -0.15 3.73
CA ARG A 79 -11.04 -0.02 5.03
C ARG A 79 -12.54 0.20 4.87
N LEU A 80 -12.95 0.81 3.77
CA LEU A 80 -14.35 1.06 3.42
C LEU A 80 -14.96 -0.10 2.60
N LYS A 81 -14.22 -1.19 2.40
CA LYS A 81 -14.60 -2.32 1.53
C LYS A 81 -14.87 -1.90 0.08
N ILE A 82 -14.30 -0.78 -0.37
CA ILE A 82 -14.41 -0.30 -1.75
C ILE A 82 -13.29 -0.92 -2.58
N LYS A 83 -13.66 -1.61 -3.66
CA LYS A 83 -12.72 -2.36 -4.52
C LYS A 83 -11.99 -1.49 -5.54
N TYR A 84 -12.66 -0.50 -6.12
CA TYR A 84 -12.13 0.34 -7.20
C TYR A 84 -12.35 1.83 -6.95
N ALA A 85 -11.57 2.65 -7.66
CA ALA A 85 -11.51 4.10 -7.58
C ALA A 85 -12.37 4.84 -8.61
#